data_AF-A0A932TZZ5-F1
#
_entry.id   AF-A0A932TZZ5-F1
#
_cell.length_a   1.000
_cell.length_b   1.000
_cell.length_c   1.000
_cell.angle_alpha   90.00
_cell.angle_beta   90.00
_cell.angle_gamma   90.00
#
_symmetry.space_group_name_H-M   'P 1'
#
loop_
_entity.id
_entity.type
_entity.pdbx_description
1 polymer ?
#
loop_
_entity_poly.entity_id
_entity_poly.type
_entity_poly.pdbx_seq_one_letter_code
_entity_poly.pdbx_strand_id
1 'polypeptide(L)' 'LGLSIASQLVQAHGGALTVQSELGGGTEFVISLPGGAG' A
#
# COMPACT_ATOMS: atom_id res chain seq x y z
N LEU A 1 -2.96 -12.57 5.53
CA LEU A 1 -1.51 -12.71 5.77
C LEU A 1 -0.69 -11.85 4.80
N GLY A 2 -0.86 -12.00 3.47
CA GLY A 2 -0.08 -11.22 2.50
C GLY A 2 -0.23 -9.69 2.67
N LEU A 3 -1.46 -9.19 2.74
CA LEU A 3 -1.73 -7.75 2.87
C LEU A 3 -1.21 -7.16 4.19
N SER A 4 -1.31 -7.91 5.29
CA SER A 4 -0.76 -7.48 6.59
C SER A 4 0.76 -7.38 6.56
N ILE A 5 1.44 -8.29 5.85
CA ILE A 5 2.90 -8.22 5.66
C ILE A 5 3.25 -7.01 4.78
N ALA A 6 2.54 -6.81 3.67
CA ALA A 6 2.74 -5.65 2.80
C ALA A 6 2.52 -4.32 3.53
N SER A 7 1.47 -4.21 4.34
CA SER A 7 1.20 -3.03 5.16
C SER A 7 2.33 -2.74 6.14
N GLN A 8 2.86 -3.76 6.82
CA GLN A 8 3.98 -3.61 7.74
C GLN A 8 5.25 -3.15 7.01
N LEU A 9 5.53 -3.74 5.83
CA LEU A 9 6.69 -3.38 5.02
C LEU A 9 6.61 -1.92 4.56
N VAL A 10 5.46 -1.49 4.04
CA VAL A 10 5.23 -0.13 3.56
C VAL A 10 5.38 0.88 4.70
N GLN A 11 4.80 0.59 5.87
CA GLN A 11 4.95 1.43 7.07
C GLN A 11 6.41 1.52 7.54
N ALA A 12 7.15 0.41 7.54
CA ALA A 12 8.55 0.37 7.93
C ALA A 12 9.46 1.23 7.01
N HIS A 13 9.04 1.43 5.75
CA HIS A 13 9.75 2.29 4.79
C HIS A 13 9.22 3.73 4.77
N GLY A 14 8.38 4.12 5.73
CA GLY A 14 7.78 5.46 5.78
C GLY A 14 6.78 5.73 4.66
N GLY A 15 6.26 4.68 4.02
CA GLY A 15 5.27 4.76 2.97
C GLY A 15 3.84 4.65 3.47
N ALA A 16 2.90 4.64 2.52
CA ALA A 16 1.48 4.47 2.75
C ALA A 16 0.88 3.42 1.80
N LEU A 17 -0.11 2.68 2.31
CA LEU A 17 -0.92 1.74 1.55
C LEU A 17 -2.38 2.22 1.63
N THR A 18 -3.00 2.49 0.49
CA THR A 18 -4.42 2.84 0.40
C THR A 18 -5.18 1.79 -0.40
N VAL A 19 -6.46 1.64 -0.08
CA VAL A 19 -7.39 0.73 -0.74
C VAL A 19 -8.55 1.52 -1.27
N GLN A 20 -8.88 1.26 -2.53
CA GLN A 20 -10.09 1.74 -3.15
C GLN A 20 -10.83 0.52 -3.66
N SER A 21 -12.13 0.40 -3.35
CA SER A 21 -12.93 -0.69 -3.86
C SER A 21 -14.23 -0.14 -4.39
N GLU A 22 -14.58 -0.63 -5.58
CA GLU A 22 -15.83 -0.29 -6.24
C GLU A 22 -16.68 -1.55 -6.34
N LEU A 23 -17.96 -1.42 -5.94
CA LEU A 23 -18.90 -2.53 -5.97
C LEU A 23 -19.08 -3.00 -7.43
N GLY A 24 -18.69 -4.24 -7.71
CA GLY A 24 -18.71 -4.80 -9.07
C GLY A 24 -17.52 -4.41 -9.96
N GLY A 25 -16.67 -3.45 -9.54
CA GLY A 25 -15.45 -3.03 -10.25
C GLY A 25 -14.16 -3.65 -9.71
N GLY A 26 -14.20 -4.19 -8.48
CA GLY A 26 -13.08 -4.87 -7.84
C GLY A 26 -12.41 -4.01 -6.77
N THR A 27 -11.12 -4.27 -6.53
CA THR A 27 -10.33 -3.59 -5.51
C THR A 27 -8.97 -3.19 -6.07
N GLU A 28 -8.65 -1.91 -5.92
CA GLU A 28 -7.36 -1.32 -6.21
C GLU A 28 -6.59 -1.09 -4.90
N PHE A 29 -5.30 -1.46 -4.92
CA PHE A 29 -4.36 -1.23 -3.83
C PHE A 29 -3.26 -0.29 -4.34
N VAL A 30 -3.07 0.85 -3.68
CA VAL A 30 -2.05 1.83 -4.06
C VAL A 30 -1.00 1.90 -2.96
N ILE A 31 0.26 1.68 -3.34
CA ILE A 31 1.42 1.77 -2.45
C ILE A 31 2.22 3.02 -2.84
N SER A 32 2.50 3.87 -1.86
CA SER A 32 3.38 5.02 -2.00
C SER A 32 4.58 4.85 -1.08
N LEU A 33 5.78 4.97 -1.62
CA LEU A 33 7.03 4.95 -0.87
C LEU A 33 7.73 6.30 -1.04
N PRO A 34 8.42 6.82 0.00
CA PRO A 34 9.27 8.00 -0.16
C PRO A 34 10.34 7.72 -1.23
N GLY A 35 10.50 8.64 -2.18
CA GLY A 35 11.61 8.57 -3.14
C GLY A 35 12.93 8.77 -2.40
N GLY A 36 13.90 7.89 -2.65
CA GLY A 36 15.25 8.07 -2.11
C GLY A 36 15.89 9.32 -2.71
N ALA A 37 15.98 10.39 -1.91
CA ALA A 37 16.97 11.45 -2.14
C ALA A 37 18.18 11.11 -1.28
N GLY A 38 19.18 10.49 -1.90
CA GLY A 38 20.44 10.05 -1.28
C GLY A 38 21.29 9.27 -2.26
#